data_AF-A0A537R9N4-F1
#
_entry.id   AF-A0A537R9N4-F1
#
_cell.length_a   1.000
_cell.length_b   1.000
_cell.length_c   1.000
_cell.angle_alpha   90.00
_cell.angle_beta   90.00
_cell.angle_gamma   90.00
#
_symmetry.space_group_name_H-M   'P 1'
#
loop_
_entity.id
_entity.type
_entity.pdbx_description
1 polymer ?
#
loop_
_entity_poly.entity_id
_entity_poly.type
_entity_poly.pdbx_seq_one_letter_code
_entity_poly.pdbx_strand_id
1 'polypeptide(L)'
;MSAITEDTLLIRQALAYAIELYRELTEENGAPSLGTQNQVVDFILADPELRTAAAHWGRLIESDEATTAPPRRLPYDTAYRRIRDYLQSIMDQPVFTRPGQEPPDRR
;
A
#
# COMPACT_ATOMS: atom_id res chain seq x y z
N MET A 1 -24.78 8.38 9.31
CA MET A 1 -24.33 7.80 8.03
C MET A 1 -22.92 8.25 7.62
N SER A 2 -22.25 9.13 8.38
CA SER A 2 -20.92 9.66 8.06
C SER A 2 -19.77 8.65 8.21
N ALA A 3 -19.87 7.74 9.17
CA ALA A 3 -18.81 6.76 9.45
C ALA A 3 -18.50 5.84 8.26
N ILE A 4 -19.50 5.43 7.48
CA ILE A 4 -19.31 4.52 6.33
C ILE A 4 -18.58 5.22 5.17
N THR A 5 -18.85 6.52 4.97
CA THR A 5 -18.22 7.32 3.91
C THR A 5 -16.78 7.67 4.25
N GLU A 6 -16.48 7.97 5.52
CA GLU A 6 -15.11 8.19 5.99
C GLU A 6 -14.26 6.92 5.85
N ASP A 7 -14.83 5.75 6.12
CA ASP A 7 -14.13 4.46 6.02
C ASP A 7 -13.79 4.12 4.56
N THR A 8 -14.76 4.30 3.64
CA THR A 8 -14.55 4.06 2.20
C THR A 8 -13.56 5.03 1.56
N LEU A 9 -13.55 6.30 1.96
CA LEU A 9 -12.54 7.26 1.50
C LEU A 9 -11.14 6.87 1.98
N LEU A 10 -11.01 6.50 3.26
CA LEU A 10 -9.73 6.12 3.82
C LEU A 10 -9.18 4.84 3.17
N ILE A 11 -10.04 3.84 2.89
CA ILE A 11 -9.66 2.64 2.15
C ILE A 11 -9.11 3.00 0.76
N ARG A 12 -9.78 3.92 0.03
CA ARG A 12 -9.30 4.39 -1.28
C ARG A 12 -7.92 5.05 -1.17
N GLN A 13 -7.73 5.90 -0.16
CA GLN A 13 -6.47 6.62 0.06
C GLN A 13 -5.33 5.67 0.47
N ALA A 14 -5.61 4.68 1.33
CA ALA A 14 -4.65 3.64 1.68
C ALA A 14 -4.27 2.78 0.46
N LEU A 15 -5.23 2.42 -0.38
CA LEU A 15 -4.97 1.68 -1.61
C LEU A 15 -4.10 2.48 -2.59
N ALA A 16 -4.40 3.76 -2.80
CA ALA A 16 -3.61 4.64 -3.66
C ALA A 16 -2.16 4.77 -3.15
N TYR A 17 -1.99 4.91 -1.83
CA TYR A 17 -0.68 4.94 -1.18
C TYR A 17 0.09 3.64 -1.43
N ALA A 18 -0.56 2.49 -1.25
CA ALA A 18 0.07 1.17 -1.45
C ALA A 18 0.50 0.94 -2.91
N ILE A 19 -0.31 1.38 -3.89
CA ILE A 19 0.03 1.28 -5.31
C ILE A 19 1.23 2.15 -5.64
N GLU A 20 1.24 3.41 -5.18
CA GLU A 20 2.35 4.31 -5.47
C GLU A 20 3.65 3.82 -4.84
N LEU A 21 3.59 3.33 -3.60
CA LEU A 21 4.76 2.76 -2.94
C LEU A 21 5.27 1.50 -3.65
N TYR A 22 4.37 0.64 -4.13
CA TYR A 22 4.75 -0.52 -4.92
C TYR A 22 5.50 -0.12 -6.18
N ARG A 23 5.03 0.89 -6.91
CA ARG A 23 5.70 1.42 -8.11
C ARG A 23 7.09 1.97 -7.78
N GLU A 24 7.23 2.69 -6.68
CA GLU A 24 8.53 3.18 -6.21
C GLU A 24 9.51 2.03 -5.89
N LEU A 25 9.01 0.88 -5.42
CA LEU A 25 9.84 -0.26 -5.02
C LEU A 25 10.22 -1.20 -6.18
N THR A 26 9.33 -1.40 -7.14
CA THR A 26 9.55 -2.34 -8.25
C THR A 26 10.04 -1.67 -9.52
N GLU A 27 9.95 -0.34 -9.60
CA GLU A 27 10.13 0.42 -10.85
C GLU A 27 9.13 0.01 -11.95
N GLU A 28 8.11 -0.79 -11.61
CA GLU A 28 7.06 -1.23 -12.51
C GLU A 28 5.86 -0.27 -12.44
N ASN A 29 5.20 -0.03 -13.59
CA ASN A 29 3.95 0.75 -13.62
C ASN A 29 2.72 -0.05 -13.14
N GLY A 30 2.94 -1.24 -12.56
CA GLY A 30 1.91 -2.15 -12.10
C GLY A 30 1.33 -1.81 -10.73
N ALA A 31 0.31 -2.57 -10.33
CA ALA A 31 -0.21 -2.60 -8.97
C ALA A 31 0.22 -3.91 -8.30
N PRO A 32 0.34 -3.94 -6.96
CA PRO A 32 0.58 -5.18 -6.23
C PRO A 32 -0.56 -6.18 -6.48
N SER A 33 -0.35 -7.47 -6.18
CA SER A 33 -1.43 -8.46 -6.27
C SER A 33 -2.61 -8.09 -5.35
N LEU A 34 -3.84 -8.56 -5.64
CA LEU A 34 -5.01 -8.26 -4.79
C LEU A 34 -4.81 -8.70 -3.33
N GLY A 35 -4.15 -9.85 -3.11
CA GLY A 35 -3.82 -10.32 -1.76
C GLY A 35 -2.88 -9.34 -1.04
N THR A 36 -1.83 -8.90 -1.72
CA THR A 36 -0.88 -7.91 -1.22
C THR A 36 -1.55 -6.56 -0.94
N GLN A 37 -2.43 -6.09 -1.85
CA GLN A 37 -3.20 -4.85 -1.66
C GLN A 37 -4.03 -4.91 -0.37
N ASN A 38 -4.78 -5.99 -0.15
CA ASN A 38 -5.60 -6.15 1.05
C ASN A 38 -4.73 -6.16 2.32
N GLN A 39 -3.63 -6.91 2.32
CA GLN A 39 -2.73 -6.99 3.48
C GLN A 39 -2.11 -5.64 3.85
N VAL A 40 -1.75 -4.80 2.88
CA VAL A 40 -1.20 -3.45 3.14
C VAL A 40 -2.28 -2.49 3.61
N VAL A 41 -3.47 -2.54 3.00
CA VAL A 41 -4.60 -1.70 3.43
C VAL A 41 -4.97 -2.03 4.87
N ASP A 42 -5.11 -3.32 5.21
CA ASP A 42 -5.41 -3.76 6.58
C ASP A 42 -4.33 -3.29 7.57
N PHE A 43 -3.05 -3.38 7.18
CA PHE A 43 -1.94 -2.89 8.00
C PHE A 43 -2.01 -1.38 8.26
N ILE A 44 -2.30 -0.59 7.21
CA ILE A 44 -2.47 0.86 7.33
C ILE A 44 -3.67 1.19 8.24
N LEU A 45 -4.80 0.51 8.05
CA LEU A 45 -6.03 0.76 8.80
C LEU A 45 -5.94 0.35 10.27
N ALA A 46 -5.07 -0.59 10.62
CA ALA A 46 -4.84 -1.02 11.99
C ALA A 46 -4.10 0.01 12.85
N ASP A 47 -3.39 0.98 12.25
CA ASP A 47 -2.55 1.95 12.97
C ASP A 47 -3.01 3.40 12.70
N PRO A 48 -3.44 4.17 13.74
CA PRO A 48 -3.89 5.55 13.59
C PRO A 48 -2.89 6.52 12.95
N GLU A 49 -1.58 6.32 13.16
CA GLU A 49 -0.54 7.15 12.55
C GLU A 49 -0.45 6.88 11.05
N LEU A 50 -0.52 5.61 10.65
CA LEU A 50 -0.50 5.21 9.23
C LEU A 50 -1.76 5.67 8.50
N ARG A 51 -2.93 5.56 9.15
CA ARG A 51 -4.19 6.13 8.63
C ARG A 51 -4.06 7.62 8.36
N THR A 52 -3.47 8.35 9.31
CA THR A 52 -3.29 9.81 9.18
C THR A 52 -2.35 10.14 8.03
N ALA A 53 -1.25 9.41 7.87
CA ALA A 53 -0.30 9.59 6.79
C ALA A 53 -0.93 9.31 5.41
N ALA A 54 -1.62 8.17 5.27
CA ALA A 54 -2.32 7.80 4.04
C ALA A 54 -3.40 8.83 3.67
N ALA A 55 -4.18 9.27 4.64
CA ALA A 55 -5.22 10.28 4.42
C ALA A 55 -4.64 11.66 4.06
N HIS A 56 -3.55 12.05 4.71
CA HIS A 56 -2.87 13.31 4.42
C HIS A 56 -2.32 13.32 2.99
N TRP A 57 -1.62 12.27 2.59
CA TRP A 57 -1.11 12.16 1.22
C TRP A 57 -2.24 12.05 0.19
N GLY A 58 -3.29 11.26 0.47
CA GLY A 58 -4.46 11.14 -0.39
C GLY A 58 -5.10 12.50 -0.71
N ARG A 59 -5.30 13.35 0.30
CA ARG A 59 -5.80 14.72 0.12
C ARG A 59 -4.89 15.59 -0.74
N LEU A 60 -3.57 15.42 -0.63
CA LEU A 60 -2.59 16.17 -1.43
C LEU A 60 -2.66 15.79 -2.91
N ILE A 61 -2.90 14.51 -3.22
CA ILE A 61 -3.02 14.02 -4.60
C ILE A 61 -4.39 14.36 -5.20
N GLU A 62 -5.48 14.19 -4.45
CA GLU A 62 -6.84 14.54 -4.89
C GLU A 62 -6.94 16.04 -5.24
N SER A 63 -6.23 16.90 -4.50
CA SER A 63 -6.11 18.33 -4.82
C SER A 63 -5.35 18.61 -6.13
N ASP A 64 -4.59 17.64 -6.64
CA ASP A 64 -3.78 17.72 -7.85
C ASP A 64 -4.46 17.06 -9.08
N GLU A 65 -5.65 16.45 -8.93
CA GLU A 65 -6.35 15.76 -10.03
C GLU A 65 -6.70 16.70 -11.21
N ALA A 66 -6.73 18.02 -10.99
CA ALA A 66 -6.94 19.04 -12.04
C ALA A 66 -5.65 19.45 -12.78
N THR A 67 -4.51 18.85 -12.44
CA THR A 67 -3.18 19.26 -12.90
C THR A 67 -2.49 18.13 -13.66
N THR A 68 -1.81 18.45 -14.75
CA THR A 68 -1.01 17.50 -15.55
C THR A 68 0.38 17.24 -14.96
N ALA A 69 0.62 17.65 -13.70
CA ALA A 69 1.91 17.49 -13.06
C ALA A 69 2.20 16.01 -12.78
N PRO A 70 3.48 15.63 -12.77
CA PRO A 70 3.86 14.27 -12.40
C PRO A 70 3.33 13.90 -11.01
N PRO A 71 3.01 12.62 -10.74
CA PRO A 71 2.61 12.14 -9.43
C PRO A 71 3.58 12.62 -8.35
N ARG A 72 3.05 13.20 -7.26
CA ARG A 72 3.90 13.63 -6.15
C ARG A 72 4.42 12.39 -5.43
N ARG A 73 5.75 12.29 -5.37
CA ARG A 73 6.46 11.25 -4.60
C ARG A 73 5.97 11.21 -3.17
N LEU A 74 5.99 10.02 -2.59
CA LEU A 74 5.62 9.84 -1.20
C LEU A 74 6.61 10.57 -0.28
N PRO A 75 6.15 11.24 0.79
CA PRO A 75 7.03 11.87 1.75
C PRO A 75 7.86 10.79 2.47
N TYR A 76 9.18 10.96 2.56
CA TYR A 76 10.09 9.99 3.18
C TYR A 76 10.10 10.10 4.72
N ASP A 77 8.94 9.89 5.34
CA ASP A 77 8.71 9.97 6.78
C ASP A 77 8.73 8.60 7.48
N THR A 78 8.41 8.58 8.77
CA THR A 78 8.35 7.34 9.55
C THR A 78 7.25 6.39 9.07
N ALA A 79 6.10 6.92 8.65
CA ALA A 79 5.00 6.10 8.15
C ALA A 79 5.38 5.44 6.82
N TYR A 80 6.02 6.20 5.92
CA TYR A 80 6.58 5.68 4.68
C TYR A 80 7.51 4.51 4.93
N ARG A 81 8.49 4.65 5.84
CA ARG A 81 9.44 3.56 6.14
C ARG A 81 8.72 2.34 6.66
N ARG A 82 7.78 2.49 7.60
CA ARG A 82 7.02 1.38 8.18
C ARG A 82 6.18 0.64 7.14
N ILE A 83 5.48 1.36 6.27
CA ILE A 83 4.65 0.77 5.21
C ILE A 83 5.53 0.12 4.15
N ARG A 84 6.68 0.74 3.82
CA ARG A 84 7.69 0.20 2.90
C ARG A 84 8.25 -1.13 3.40
N ASP A 85 8.74 -1.14 4.63
CA ASP A 85 9.33 -2.34 5.24
C ASP A 85 8.31 -3.48 5.28
N TYR A 86 7.05 -3.16 5.61
CA TYR A 86 5.96 -4.14 5.58
C TYR A 86 5.67 -4.65 4.16
N LEU A 87 5.50 -3.75 3.19
CA LEU A 87 5.24 -4.11 1.79
C LEU A 87 6.35 -4.98 1.20
N GLN A 88 7.62 -4.63 1.45
CA GLN A 88 8.75 -5.46 1.04
C GLN A 88 8.69 -6.85 1.69
N SER A 89 8.38 -6.93 2.99
CA SER A 89 8.31 -8.21 3.70
C SER A 89 7.23 -9.16 3.16
N ILE A 90 6.10 -8.64 2.68
CA ILE A 90 5.02 -9.47 2.12
C ILE A 90 5.19 -9.71 0.61
N MET A 91 5.95 -8.89 -0.11
CA MET A 91 6.34 -9.14 -1.49
C MET A 91 7.36 -10.29 -1.58
N ASP A 92 8.25 -10.39 -0.61
CA ASP A 92 9.22 -11.49 -0.49
C ASP A 92 8.56 -12.81 -0.04
N GLN A 93 7.30 -12.76 0.40
CA GLN A 93 6.53 -13.94 0.77
C GLN A 93 5.71 -14.46 -0.42
N PRO A 94 5.76 -15.77 -0.72
CA PRO A 94 4.88 -16.34 -1.71
C PRO A 94 3.42 -16.23 -1.24
N VAL A 95 2.64 -15.37 -1.90
CA VAL A 95 1.19 -15.17 -1.64
C VAL A 95 0.37 -16.47 -1.88
N PHE A 96 0.96 -17.44 -2.60
CA PHE A 96 0.44 -18.79 -2.73
C PHE A 96 1.57 -19.82 -2.70
N THR A 97 1.78 -20.51 -1.58
CA THR A 97 2.25 -21.90 -1.67
C THR A 97 1.06 -22.75 -2.12
N ARG A 98 1.11 -23.25 -3.36
CA ARG A 98 0.19 -24.31 -3.77
C ARG A 98 0.39 -25.52 -2.83
N PRO A 99 -0.68 -26.21 -2.40
CA PRO A 99 -0.53 -27.50 -1.73
C PRO A 99 0.30 -28.43 -2.63
N GLY A 100 1.51 -28.80 -2.21
CA GLY A 100 2.43 -29.65 -2.98
C GLY A 100 3.76 -29.03 -3.42
N GLN A 101 4.05 -27.76 -3.09
CA GLN A 101 5.39 -27.18 -3.24
C GLN A 101 6.12 -27.11 -1.88
N GLU A 102 6.37 -28.27 -1.27
CA GLU A 102 7.41 -28.35 -0.24
C GLU A 102 8.78 -28.34 -0.94
N PRO A 103 9.77 -27.58 -0.44
CA PRO A 103 11.13 -27.64 -0.99
C PRO A 103 11.64 -29.08 -0.85
N PRO A 104 12.28 -29.65 -1.89
CA PRO A 104 12.86 -30.98 -1.74
C PRO A 104 13.91 -30.93 -0.64
N ASP A 105 13.67 -31.78 0.36
CA ASP A 105 14.53 -32.01 1.51
C ASP A 105 15.96 -32.26 1.00
N ARG A 106 16.85 -31.30 1.22
CA ARG A 106 18.26 -31.43 0.82
C ARG A 106 18.94 -32.39 1.79
N ARG A 107 18.97 -33.67 1.42
CA ARG A 107 19.92 -34.65 1.95
C ARG A 107 21.27 -34.54 1.26
#